data_AF-A0A938FVW6-F1
#
_entry.id   AF-A0A938FVW6-F1
#
_cell.length_a   1.000
_cell.length_b   1.000
_cell.length_c   1.000
_cell.angle_alpha   90.00
_cell.angle_beta   90.00
_cell.angle_gamma   90.00
#
_symmetry.space_group_name_H-M   'P 1'
#
loop_
_entity.id
_entity.type
_entity.pdbx_description
1 polymer ?
#
loop_
_entity_poly.entity_id
_entity_poly.type
_entity_poly.pdbx_seq_one_letter_code
_entity_poly.pdbx_strand_id
1 'polypeptide(L)'
;MKLGSFGNAALYLIAGSLGMIAVQGWTARPVRAQLQEPYSVYIEPGTTALLTPGGQQQQIGKVIVDLRNGNVWGFPTLNPRPYPVDTTRKEPPVSRPVYLGRYELEAMNRPPSQP
;
A
#
# COMPACT_ATOMS: atom_id res chain seq x y z
N MET A 1 -16.80 -42.44 40.06
CA MET A 1 -18.17 -42.24 39.55
C MET A 1 -18.28 -42.93 38.20
N LYS A 2 -19.11 -43.96 38.04
CA LYS A 2 -19.40 -44.55 36.73
C LYS A 2 -20.37 -43.60 36.02
N LEU A 3 -19.99 -43.07 34.87
CA LEU A 3 -20.94 -42.37 34.01
C LEU A 3 -22.02 -43.40 33.60
N GLY A 4 -23.29 -43.07 33.87
CA GLY A 4 -24.40 -43.87 33.37
C GLY A 4 -24.44 -43.86 31.84
N SER A 5 -25.30 -44.71 31.25
CA SER A 5 -25.46 -44.81 29.79
C SER A 5 -25.69 -43.45 29.11
N PHE A 6 -26.37 -42.53 29.79
CA PHE A 6 -26.60 -41.15 29.33
C PHE A 6 -25.31 -40.32 29.24
N GLY A 7 -24.42 -40.42 30.23
CA GLY A 7 -23.15 -39.70 30.24
C GLY A 7 -22.21 -40.19 29.14
N ASN A 8 -22.20 -41.50 28.89
CA ASN A 8 -21.42 -42.07 27.80
C ASN A 8 -21.97 -41.63 26.42
N ALA A 9 -23.30 -41.60 26.25
CA ALA A 9 -23.92 -41.09 25.03
C ALA A 9 -23.58 -39.62 24.76
N ALA A 10 -23.60 -38.76 25.78
CA ALA A 10 -23.20 -37.36 25.67
C ALA A 10 -21.73 -37.21 25.27
N LEU A 11 -20.83 -38.02 25.84
CA LEU A 11 -19.41 -38.00 25.48
C LEU A 11 -19.16 -38.42 24.02
N TYR A 12 -19.86 -39.45 23.53
CA TYR A 12 -19.74 -39.85 22.13
C TYR A 12 -20.23 -38.76 21.17
N LEU A 13 -21.31 -38.06 21.53
CA LEU A 13 -21.85 -36.96 20.72
C LEU A 13 -20.88 -35.77 20.68
N ILE A 14 -20.30 -35.42 21.82
CA ILE A 14 -19.28 -34.36 21.91
C ILE A 14 -18.03 -34.75 21.12
N ALA A 15 -17.51 -35.96 21.32
CA ALA A 15 -16.33 -36.45 20.62
C ALA A 15 -16.54 -36.50 19.10
N GLY A 16 -17.71 -36.95 18.65
CA GLY A 16 -18.08 -36.95 17.23
C GLY A 16 -18.17 -35.52 16.66
N SER A 17 -18.77 -34.59 17.40
CA SER A 17 -18.89 -33.19 16.99
C SER A 17 -17.51 -32.52 16.88
N LEU A 18 -16.61 -32.76 17.84
CA LEU A 18 -15.23 -32.27 17.81
C LEU A 18 -14.44 -32.86 16.64
N GLY A 19 -14.63 -34.14 16.35
CA GLY A 19 -14.02 -34.81 15.20
C GLY A 19 -14.44 -34.16 13.87
N MET A 20 -15.73 -33.83 13.71
CA MET A 20 -16.21 -33.15 12.50
C MET A 20 -15.62 -31.75 12.33
N ILE A 21 -15.53 -30.97 13.41
CA ILE A 21 -14.94 -29.62 13.38
C ILE A 21 -13.45 -29.68 13.03
N ALA A 22 -12.72 -30.65 13.55
CA ALA A 22 -11.29 -30.83 13.25
C ALA A 22 -11.04 -31.14 11.77
N VAL A 23 -11.92 -31.91 11.12
CA VAL A 23 -11.81 -32.24 9.68
C VAL A 23 -12.14 -31.02 8.81
N GLN A 24 -13.05 -30.14 9.24
CA GLN A 24 -13.42 -28.93 8.48
C GLN A 24 -12.21 -28.01 8.21
N GLY A 25 -11.31 -27.87 9.19
CA GLY A 25 -10.09 -27.05 9.07
C GLY A 25 -9.09 -27.56 8.02
N TRP A 26 -9.12 -28.85 7.67
CA TRP A 26 -8.20 -29.42 6.68
C TRP A 26 -8.53 -28.98 5.25
N THR A 27 -9.77 -28.61 4.99
CA THR A 27 -10.20 -28.07 3.68
C THR A 27 -10.12 -26.55 3.59
N ALA A 28 -9.73 -25.88 4.68
CA ALA A 28 -9.51 -24.44 4.68
C ALA A 28 -8.32 -24.14 3.77
N ARG A 29 -8.63 -23.70 2.53
CA ARG A 29 -7.62 -23.12 1.65
C ARG A 29 -6.97 -21.96 2.39
N PRO A 30 -5.64 -21.78 2.33
CA PRO A 30 -5.03 -20.59 2.86
C PRO A 30 -5.63 -19.40 2.12
N VAL A 31 -6.55 -18.68 2.77
CA VAL A 31 -6.97 -17.37 2.32
C VAL A 31 -5.75 -16.51 2.58
N ARG A 32 -4.94 -16.30 1.55
CA ARG A 32 -3.97 -15.21 1.58
C ARG A 32 -4.81 -13.95 1.78
N ALA A 33 -4.68 -13.32 2.95
CA ALA A 33 -5.10 -11.94 3.11
C ALA A 33 -4.58 -11.22 1.87
N GLN A 34 -5.49 -10.64 1.10
CA GLN A 34 -5.19 -9.98 -0.15
C GLN A 34 -4.00 -9.07 0.14
N LEU A 35 -2.82 -9.45 -0.33
CA LEU A 35 -1.63 -8.63 -0.26
C LEU A 35 -1.94 -7.52 -1.26
N GLN A 36 -2.73 -6.56 -0.80
CA GLN A 36 -2.81 -5.27 -1.43
C GLN A 36 -1.37 -4.83 -1.44
N GLU A 37 -0.72 -4.89 -2.61
CA GLU A 37 0.67 -4.46 -2.75
C GLU A 37 0.80 -3.17 -1.95
N PRO A 38 1.61 -3.15 -0.87
CA PRO A 38 1.71 -1.97 -0.04
C PRO A 38 2.06 -0.84 -0.99
N TYR A 39 1.19 0.17 -1.06
CA TYR A 39 1.21 1.24 -2.05
C TYR A 39 2.64 1.52 -2.49
N SER A 40 2.98 1.11 -3.70
CA SER A 40 4.35 1.19 -4.19
C SER A 40 4.73 2.62 -4.58
N VAL A 41 4.04 3.60 -4.01
CA VAL A 41 4.25 5.01 -4.23
C VAL A 41 4.49 5.64 -2.87
N TYR A 42 5.62 6.33 -2.74
CA TYR A 42 5.91 7.18 -1.61
C TYR A 42 5.46 8.61 -1.92
N ILE A 43 4.76 9.24 -0.99
CA ILE A 43 4.23 10.60 -1.13
C ILE A 43 4.97 11.50 -0.15
N GLU A 44 5.71 12.48 -0.66
CA GLU A 44 6.47 13.38 0.21
C GLU A 44 5.53 14.26 1.07
N PRO A 45 5.86 14.52 2.35
CA PRO A 45 5.12 15.45 3.18
C PRO A 45 5.10 16.88 2.61
N GLY A 46 3.99 17.59 2.79
CA GLY A 46 3.86 18.99 2.36
C GLY A 46 3.82 19.20 0.85
N THR A 47 4.23 20.39 0.41
CA THR A 47 4.45 20.78 -0.99
C THR A 47 5.86 21.32 -1.14
N THR A 48 6.46 21.13 -2.30
CA THR A 48 7.80 21.63 -2.63
C THR A 48 7.80 22.36 -3.96
N ALA A 49 8.87 23.09 -4.24
CA ALA A 49 9.10 23.67 -5.55
C ALA A 49 9.55 22.57 -6.53
N LEU A 50 8.69 22.27 -7.49
CA LEU A 50 8.95 21.35 -8.59
C LEU A 50 9.78 22.07 -9.66
N LEU A 51 10.94 21.51 -9.99
CA LEU A 51 11.76 21.94 -11.11
C LEU A 51 11.55 20.97 -12.28
N THR A 52 10.92 21.44 -13.34
CA THR A 52 10.74 20.59 -14.53
C THR A 52 12.11 20.39 -15.22
N PRO A 53 12.43 19.18 -15.71
CA PRO A 53 13.63 18.95 -16.51
C PRO A 53 13.66 19.91 -17.71
N GLY A 54 14.68 20.75 -17.80
CA GLY A 54 14.79 21.82 -18.79
C GLY A 54 14.64 23.24 -18.22
N GLY A 55 14.39 23.40 -16.92
CA GLY A 55 14.54 24.68 -16.20
C GLY A 55 13.51 25.77 -16.52
N GLN A 56 12.54 25.49 -17.37
CA GLN A 56 11.61 26.49 -17.90
C GLN A 56 10.54 26.93 -16.89
N GLN A 57 10.15 26.07 -15.94
CA GLN A 57 9.08 26.39 -14.99
C GLN A 57 9.33 25.77 -13.61
N GLN A 58 9.35 26.64 -12.60
CA GLN A 58 9.29 26.28 -11.19
C GLN A 58 7.83 26.41 -10.72
N GLN A 59 7.23 25.30 -10.31
CA GLN A 59 5.84 25.27 -9.84
C GLN A 59 5.78 24.68 -8.45
N ILE A 60 4.85 25.12 -7.59
CA ILE A 60 4.63 24.46 -6.30
C ILE A 60 3.76 23.23 -6.52
N GLY A 61 4.13 22.11 -5.89
CA GLY A 61 3.35 20.89 -5.98
C GLY A 61 3.79 19.77 -5.04
N LYS A 62 3.21 18.60 -5.27
CA LYS A 62 3.42 17.38 -4.50
C LYS A 62 4.40 16.46 -5.23
N VAL A 63 5.33 15.86 -4.51
CA VAL A 63 6.23 14.84 -5.08
C VAL A 63 5.73 13.45 -4.71
N ILE A 64 5.72 12.57 -5.70
CA ILE A 64 5.37 11.16 -5.58
C ILE A 64 6.48 10.34 -6.23
N VAL A 65 6.97 9.33 -5.52
CA VAL A 65 8.02 8.42 -5.98
C VAL A 65 7.42 7.03 -6.16
N ASP A 66 7.49 6.49 -7.37
CA ASP A 66 7.18 5.08 -7.62
C ASP A 66 8.34 4.20 -7.15
N LEU A 67 8.13 3.48 -6.07
CA LEU A 67 9.09 2.59 -5.43
C LEU A 67 9.36 1.30 -6.22
N ARG A 68 8.60 1.00 -7.28
CA ARG A 68 8.86 -0.16 -8.15
C ARG A 68 10.03 0.07 -9.09
N ASN A 69 10.19 1.31 -9.55
CA ASN A 69 11.12 1.68 -10.61
C ASN A 69 11.96 2.94 -10.28
N GLY A 70 11.68 3.58 -9.15
CA GLY A 70 12.34 4.80 -8.69
C GLY A 70 11.86 6.09 -9.35
N ASN A 71 10.86 6.05 -10.24
CA ASN A 71 10.42 7.23 -10.99
C ASN A 71 9.83 8.28 -10.04
N VAL A 72 10.24 9.53 -10.24
CA VAL A 72 9.82 10.68 -9.44
C VAL A 72 8.90 11.56 -10.27
N TRP A 73 7.71 11.80 -9.75
CA TRP A 73 6.65 12.57 -10.38
C TRP A 73 6.28 13.77 -9.51
N GLY A 74 6.15 14.93 -10.13
CA GLY A 74 5.60 16.14 -9.51
C GLY A 74 4.16 16.35 -9.94
N PHE A 75 3.28 16.66 -9.00
CA PHE A 75 1.89 17.06 -9.26
C PHE A 75 1.72 18.53 -8.87
N PRO A 76 1.70 19.46 -9.84
CA PRO A 76 1.53 20.87 -9.55
C PRO A 76 0.20 21.14 -8.84
N THR A 77 0.25 21.86 -7.72
CA THR A 77 -0.94 22.31 -6.98
C THR A 77 -1.21 23.79 -7.22
N LEU A 78 -0.23 24.53 -7.77
CA LEU A 78 -0.24 25.98 -8.03
C LEU A 78 -0.42 26.84 -6.78
N ASN A 79 -0.43 26.22 -5.60
CA ASN A 79 -0.57 26.88 -4.30
C ASN A 79 0.06 25.99 -3.20
N PRO A 80 0.31 26.53 -1.99
CA PRO A 80 0.97 25.80 -0.91
C PRO A 80 0.14 24.67 -0.26
N ARG A 81 -1.10 24.42 -0.71
CA ARG A 81 -1.94 23.35 -0.14
C ARG A 81 -1.46 21.99 -0.68
N PRO A 82 -1.56 20.91 0.12
CA PRO A 82 -1.04 19.60 -0.26
C PRO A 82 -1.87 18.86 -1.31
N TYR A 83 -2.88 19.50 -1.89
CA TYR A 83 -3.77 18.96 -2.91
C TYR A 83 -4.19 20.08 -3.89
N PRO A 84 -4.57 19.74 -5.13
CA PRO A 84 -5.03 20.71 -6.11
C PRO A 84 -6.28 21.45 -5.60
N VAL A 85 -6.27 22.78 -5.67
CA VAL A 85 -7.42 23.63 -5.35
C VAL A 85 -7.57 24.66 -6.45
N ASP A 86 -8.76 24.73 -7.02
CA ASP A 86 -9.17 25.74 -7.99
C ASP A 86 -10.49 26.34 -7.49
N THR A 87 -10.46 27.61 -7.08
CA THR A 87 -11.65 28.31 -6.60
C THR A 87 -12.44 28.98 -7.73
N THR A 88 -11.95 28.90 -8.96
CA THR A 88 -12.56 29.53 -10.14
C THR A 88 -13.52 28.59 -10.88
N ARG A 89 -13.37 27.27 -10.67
CA ARG A 89 -14.21 26.23 -11.27
C ARG A 89 -15.02 25.51 -10.21
N LYS A 90 -16.22 25.04 -10.58
CA LYS A 90 -17.09 24.24 -9.70
C LYS A 90 -16.72 22.76 -9.68
N GLU A 91 -15.96 22.31 -10.67
CA GLU A 91 -15.51 20.93 -10.78
C GLU A 91 -14.25 20.69 -9.94
N PRO A 92 -14.06 19.48 -9.39
CA PRO A 92 -12.83 19.13 -8.70
C PRO A 92 -11.61 19.29 -9.63
N PRO A 93 -10.58 20.05 -9.24
CA PRO A 93 -9.39 20.24 -10.06
C PRO A 93 -8.58 18.94 -10.20
N VAL A 94 -8.02 18.72 -11.39
CA VAL A 94 -7.15 17.58 -11.69
C VAL A 94 -5.74 18.09 -11.98
N SER A 95 -4.76 17.63 -11.20
CA SER A 95 -3.34 17.89 -11.45
C SER A 95 -2.74 16.77 -12.28
N ARG A 96 -2.01 17.14 -13.34
CA ARG A 96 -1.33 16.19 -14.22
C ARG A 96 0.12 15.99 -13.75
N PRO A 97 0.63 14.76 -13.74
CA PRO A 97 2.01 14.49 -13.34
C PRO A 97 3.01 15.09 -14.33
N VAL A 98 4.12 15.57 -13.78
CA VAL A 98 5.32 16.00 -14.50
C VAL A 98 6.45 15.08 -14.08
N TYR A 99 7.15 14.48 -15.04
CA TYR A 99 8.31 13.65 -14.74
C TYR A 99 9.46 14.53 -14.24
N LEU A 100 10.01 14.23 -13.06
CA LEU A 100 11.11 14.98 -12.45
C LEU A 100 12.44 14.25 -12.54
N GLY A 101 12.41 12.92 -12.62
CA GLY A 101 13.62 12.10 -12.67
C GLY A 101 13.36 10.69 -12.16
N ARG A 102 14.43 10.00 -11.80
CA ARG A 102 14.38 8.63 -11.29
C ARG A 102 15.51 8.38 -10.29
N TYR A 103 15.20 7.75 -9.17
CA TYR A 103 16.19 7.20 -8.26
C TYR A 103 16.67 5.84 -8.78
N GLU A 104 17.98 5.63 -8.79
CA GLU A 104 18.57 4.31 -9.06
C GLU A 104 18.47 3.44 -7.80
N LEU A 105 17.28 2.91 -7.51
CA LEU A 105 17.01 2.14 -6.28
C LEU A 105 17.93 0.92 -6.14
N GLU A 106 18.33 0.32 -7.26
CA GLU A 106 19.26 -0.82 -7.28
C GLU A 106 20.65 -0.48 -6.73
N ALA A 107 21.08 0.79 -6.88
CA ALA A 107 22.37 1.25 -6.37
C ALA A 107 22.45 1.23 -4.84
N MET A 108 21.32 1.22 -4.12
CA MET A 108 21.28 1.14 -2.66
C MET A 108 21.87 -0.16 -2.11
N ASN A 109 21.86 -1.24 -2.92
CA ASN A 109 22.41 -2.53 -2.54
C ASN A 109 23.87 -2.72 -3.00
N ARG A 110 24.42 -1.76 -3.75
CA ARG A 110 25.81 -1.81 -4.19
C ARG A 110 26.71 -1.35 -3.04
N PRO A 111 27.78 -2.08 -2.70
CA PRO A 111 28.77 -1.56 -1.77
C PRO A 111 29.34 -0.24 -2.32
N PRO A 112 29.61 0.77 -1.48
CA PRO A 112 30.18 2.02 -1.94
C PRO A 112 31.47 1.73 -2.71
N SER A 113 31.55 2.20 -3.95
CA SER A 113 32.79 2.15 -4.72
C SER A 113 33.85 2.92 -3.92
N GLN A 114 34.91 2.22 -3.51
CA GLN A 114 36.05 2.87 -2.87
C GLN A 114 36.60 3.95 -3.82
N PRO A 115 36.87 5.16 -3.30
CA PRO A 115 37.41 6.27 -4.08
C PRO A 115 38.80 5.97 -4.63
#